data_AF-A0AAV7NSM2-F1
#
_entry.id   AF-A0AAV7NSM2-F1
#
_cell.length_a   1.000
_cell.length_b   1.000
_cell.length_c   1.000
_cell.angle_alpha   90.00
_cell.angle_beta   90.00
_cell.angle_gamma   90.00
#
_symmetry.space_group_name_H-M   'P 1'
#
loop_
_entity.id
_entity.type
_entity.pdbx_description
1 polymer ?
#
loop_
_entity_poly.entity_id
_entity_poly.type
_entity_poly.pdbx_seq_one_letter_code
_entity_poly.pdbx_strand_id
1 'polypeptide(L)'
;MMVTQEAHGEKEDKTVGGQMVTQEAHGEKEDNTVGGQMVTQEAHGEKEDNTVGGQMVTQEAHGEKEDNTVGGQMVTQEAHGEKEDNTVGGQMVTQEAHGEKEQDKTIGGQDRTWRATLSPKRGQSAGTLPLAPPPGCW
;
A
#
# COMPACT_ATOMS: atom_id res chain seq x y z
N MET A 1 -10.77 -10.75 18.52
CA MET A 1 -10.54 -9.52 19.30
C MET A 1 -10.26 -8.39 18.31
N MET A 2 -10.96 -7.26 18.48
CA MET A 2 -10.76 -6.05 17.69
C MET A 2 -9.77 -5.12 18.41
N VAL A 3 -8.85 -4.52 17.65
CA VAL A 3 -7.86 -3.56 18.13
C VAL A 3 -8.03 -2.28 17.34
N THR A 4 -8.14 -1.16 18.05
CA THR A 4 -8.17 0.18 17.46
C THR A 4 -7.06 0.99 18.10
N GLN A 5 -6.22 1.64 17.29
CA GLN A 5 -5.15 2.51 17.75
C GLN A 5 -5.10 3.82 16.97
N GLU A 6 -4.81 4.88 17.70
CA GLU A 6 -4.54 6.22 17.16
C GLU A 6 -3.12 6.62 17.57
N ALA A 7 -2.45 7.32 16.65
CA ALA A 7 -1.03 7.63 16.68
C ALA A 7 -0.83 9.09 16.26
N HIS A 8 -0.17 9.89 17.11
CA HIS A 8 0.07 11.31 16.88
C HIS A 8 1.42 11.74 17.47
N GLY A 9 2.39 12.05 16.61
CA GLY A 9 3.72 12.49 17.06
C GLY A 9 4.67 12.88 15.94
N GLU A 10 5.76 13.59 16.27
CA GLU A 10 6.81 13.89 15.26
C GLU A 10 7.49 12.62 14.72
N LYS A 11 7.63 11.59 15.57
CA LYS A 11 8.21 10.31 15.22
C LYS A 11 7.47 9.21 15.94
N GLU A 12 6.91 8.28 15.18
CA GLU A 12 6.25 7.11 15.74
C GLU A 12 6.80 5.82 15.15
N ASP A 13 6.97 4.83 16.02
CA ASP A 13 7.28 3.44 15.69
C ASP A 13 6.25 2.58 16.41
N LYS A 14 5.41 1.88 15.64
CA LYS A 14 4.31 1.08 16.19
C LYS A 14 4.21 -0.27 15.52
N THR A 15 4.05 -1.31 16.35
CA THR A 15 3.65 -2.64 15.92
C THR A 15 2.29 -3.00 16.51
N VAL A 16 1.31 -3.34 15.65
CA VAL A 16 -0.05 -3.65 16.07
C VAL A 16 -0.51 -4.98 15.50
N GLY A 17 -1.15 -5.80 16.34
CA GLY A 17 -1.61 -7.14 15.97
C GLY A 17 -3.00 -7.48 16.53
N GLY A 18 -3.84 -8.14 15.74
CA GLY A 18 -5.17 -8.56 16.18
C GLY A 18 -5.92 -9.43 15.17
N GLN A 19 -7.14 -9.86 15.48
CA GLN A 19 -7.99 -10.47 14.44
C GLN A 19 -8.54 -9.41 13.49
N MET A 20 -9.01 -8.29 14.06
CA MET A 20 -9.46 -7.11 13.33
C MET A 20 -8.68 -5.92 13.88
N VAL A 21 -7.97 -5.21 13.02
CA VAL A 21 -7.12 -4.07 13.40
C VAL A 21 -7.54 -2.84 12.60
N THR A 22 -7.74 -1.74 13.31
CA THR A 22 -7.88 -0.41 12.74
C THR A 22 -6.80 0.47 13.34
N GLN A 23 -5.95 1.06 12.50
CA GLN A 23 -4.90 1.98 12.95
C GLN A 23 -4.98 3.28 12.16
N GLU A 24 -4.97 4.39 12.87
CA GLU A 24 -4.83 5.73 12.29
C GLU A 24 -3.55 6.36 12.84
N ALA A 25 -2.69 6.84 11.97
CA ALA A 25 -1.41 7.43 12.33
C ALA A 25 -1.17 8.77 11.62
N HIS A 26 -0.76 9.77 12.41
CA HIS A 26 -0.40 11.10 11.91
C HIS A 26 0.93 11.57 12.51
N GLY A 27 1.90 11.93 11.66
CA GLY A 27 3.21 12.33 12.14
C GLY A 27 4.20 12.78 11.05
N GLU A 28 5.31 13.42 11.43
CA GLU A 28 6.32 13.79 10.42
C GLU A 28 7.07 12.56 9.88
N LYS A 29 7.32 11.56 10.74
CA LYS A 29 7.96 10.31 10.38
C LYS A 29 7.28 9.14 11.07
N GLU A 30 6.83 8.19 10.29
CA GLU A 30 6.14 7.01 10.81
C GLU A 30 6.79 5.73 10.30
N ASP A 31 6.95 4.78 11.22
CA ASP A 31 7.34 3.40 10.95
C ASP A 31 6.29 2.49 11.60
N ASN A 32 5.40 1.91 10.79
CA ASN A 32 4.29 1.11 11.30
C ASN A 32 4.32 -0.31 10.74
N THR A 33 4.21 -1.30 11.62
CA THR A 33 3.96 -2.69 11.26
C THR A 33 2.60 -3.16 11.77
N VAL A 34 1.67 -3.50 10.88
CA VAL A 34 0.28 -3.84 11.23
C VAL A 34 -0.10 -5.22 10.71
N GLY A 35 -0.61 -6.08 11.59
CA GLY A 35 -0.94 -7.47 11.26
C GLY A 35 -2.32 -7.92 11.76
N GLY A 36 -3.08 -8.65 10.93
CA GLY A 36 -4.31 -9.29 11.39
C GLY A 36 -5.05 -10.13 10.36
N GLN A 37 -6.27 -10.60 10.67
CA GLN A 37 -7.10 -11.21 9.63
C GLN A 37 -7.73 -10.14 8.74
N MET A 38 -8.27 -9.08 9.36
CA MET A 38 -8.79 -7.90 8.69
C MET A 38 -8.05 -6.68 9.21
N VAL A 39 -7.41 -5.92 8.32
CA VAL A 39 -6.62 -4.74 8.67
C VAL A 39 -7.09 -3.54 7.87
N THR A 40 -7.30 -2.44 8.56
CA THR A 40 -7.50 -1.11 7.98
C THR A 40 -6.46 -0.19 8.59
N GLN A 41 -5.62 0.41 7.75
CA GLN A 41 -4.64 1.40 8.18
C GLN A 41 -4.80 2.68 7.39
N GLU A 42 -4.80 3.80 8.09
CA GLU A 42 -4.72 5.14 7.54
C GLU A 42 -3.47 5.80 8.13
N ALA A 43 -2.58 6.29 7.26
CA ALA A 43 -1.33 6.93 7.64
C ALA A 43 -1.19 8.27 6.89
N HIS A 44 -0.80 9.31 7.64
CA HIS A 44 -0.58 10.65 7.10
C HIS A 44 0.69 11.27 7.68
N GLY A 45 1.66 11.59 6.81
CA GLY A 45 2.92 12.15 7.27
C GLY A 45 3.85 12.66 6.19
N GLU A 46 4.99 13.25 6.58
CA GLU A 46 5.99 13.63 5.55
C GLU A 46 6.76 12.41 5.02
N LYS A 47 7.02 11.44 5.90
CA LYS A 47 7.78 10.22 5.58
C LYS A 47 7.13 9.04 6.27
N GLU A 48 6.71 8.06 5.49
CA GLU A 48 6.05 6.88 5.99
C GLU A 48 6.78 5.63 5.50
N ASP A 49 7.02 4.70 6.43
CA ASP A 49 7.44 3.34 6.18
C ASP A 49 6.39 2.42 6.82
N ASN A 50 5.56 1.76 6.01
CA ASN A 50 4.47 0.94 6.52
C ASN A 50 4.56 -0.50 5.98
N THR A 51 4.52 -1.46 6.89
CA THR A 51 4.37 -2.87 6.57
C THR A 51 3.03 -3.41 7.08
N VAL A 52 2.15 -3.82 6.16
CA VAL A 52 0.77 -4.22 6.47
C VAL A 52 0.50 -5.64 5.98
N GLY A 53 0.01 -6.51 6.87
CA GLY A 53 -0.24 -7.92 6.56
C GLY A 53 -1.59 -8.44 7.04
N GLY A 54 -2.31 -9.17 6.19
CA GLY A 54 -3.50 -9.88 6.66
C GLY A 54 -4.23 -10.74 5.62
N GLN A 55 -5.43 -11.22 5.92
CA GLN A 55 -6.26 -11.88 4.90
C GLN A 55 -6.95 -10.83 4.02
N MET A 56 -7.53 -9.80 4.63
CA MET A 56 -8.12 -8.64 3.97
C MET A 56 -7.42 -7.39 4.49
N VAL A 57 -6.84 -6.61 3.59
CA VAL A 57 -6.08 -5.41 3.93
C VAL A 57 -6.60 -4.22 3.12
N THR A 58 -6.89 -3.14 3.83
CA THR A 58 -7.10 -1.81 3.24
C THR A 58 -6.06 -0.88 3.84
N GLN A 59 -5.27 -0.23 2.99
CA GLN A 59 -4.32 0.79 3.40
C GLN A 59 -4.57 2.08 2.62
N GLU A 60 -4.65 3.20 3.33
CA GLU A 60 -4.59 4.55 2.78
C GLU A 60 -3.37 5.24 3.37
N ALA A 61 -2.50 5.75 2.51
CA ALA A 61 -1.27 6.46 2.88
C ALA A 61 -1.20 7.78 2.13
N HIS A 62 -0.83 8.84 2.83
CA HIS A 62 -0.65 10.16 2.23
C HIS A 62 0.55 10.90 2.82
N GLY A 63 1.60 11.03 2.02
CA GLY A 63 2.79 11.76 2.43
C GLY A 63 3.73 12.23 1.33
N GLU A 64 4.78 12.98 1.68
CA GLU A 64 5.76 13.37 0.66
C GLU A 64 6.59 12.18 0.16
N LYS A 65 6.90 11.24 1.06
CA LYS A 65 7.68 10.03 0.77
C LYS A 65 7.05 8.84 1.46
N GLU A 66 6.69 7.85 0.68
CA GLU A 66 6.06 6.64 1.17
C GLU A 66 6.86 5.42 0.71
N ASP A 67 7.16 4.53 1.64
CA ASP A 67 7.63 3.17 1.41
C ASP A 67 6.60 2.22 2.05
N ASN A 68 5.82 1.52 1.22
CA ASN A 68 4.77 0.64 1.71
C ASN A 68 4.95 -0.79 1.22
N THR A 69 4.94 -1.73 2.16
CA THR A 69 4.87 -3.17 1.89
C THR A 69 3.54 -3.74 2.39
N VAL A 70 2.67 -4.17 1.47
CA VAL A 70 1.33 -4.68 1.80
C VAL A 70 1.14 -6.11 1.31
N GLY A 71 0.69 -6.99 2.18
CA GLY A 71 0.48 -8.40 1.88
C GLY A 71 -0.88 -8.94 2.34
N GLY A 72 -1.59 -9.67 1.49
CA GLY A 72 -2.75 -10.44 1.93
C GLY A 72 -3.45 -11.29 0.90
N GLN A 73 -4.63 -11.83 1.21
CA GLN A 73 -5.44 -12.51 0.18
C GLN A 73 -6.16 -11.50 -0.70
N MET A 74 -6.79 -10.51 -0.08
CA MET A 74 -7.44 -9.37 -0.72
C MET A 74 -6.78 -8.09 -0.21
N VAL A 75 -6.24 -7.29 -1.13
CA VAL A 75 -5.55 -6.05 -0.79
C VAL A 75 -6.13 -4.90 -1.60
N THR A 76 -6.45 -3.82 -0.91
CA THR A 76 -6.74 -2.51 -1.48
C THR A 76 -5.74 -1.52 -0.91
N GLN A 77 -4.98 -0.84 -1.77
CA GLN A 77 -4.06 0.20 -1.36
C GLN A 77 -4.35 1.49 -2.14
N GLU A 78 -4.45 2.60 -1.41
CA GLU A 78 -4.45 3.94 -1.94
C GLU A 78 -3.24 4.69 -1.37
N ALA A 79 -2.42 5.24 -2.25
CA ALA A 79 -1.20 5.97 -1.89
C ALA A 79 -1.19 7.33 -2.59
N HIS A 80 -0.83 8.39 -1.88
CA HIS A 80 -0.73 9.72 -2.46
C HIS A 80 0.50 10.45 -1.97
N GLY A 81 1.56 10.44 -2.79
CA GLY A 81 2.78 11.15 -2.44
C GLY A 81 3.67 11.63 -3.58
N GLU A 82 4.59 12.55 -3.26
CA GLU A 82 5.56 13.02 -4.25
C GLU A 82 6.50 11.90 -4.71
N LYS A 83 6.84 10.98 -3.79
CA LYS A 83 7.70 9.83 -4.01
C LYS A 83 7.11 8.60 -3.34
N GLU A 84 6.81 7.59 -4.15
CA GLU A 84 6.24 6.34 -3.68
C GLU A 84 7.12 5.16 -4.11
N ASP A 85 7.40 4.28 -3.16
CA ASP A 85 7.91 2.92 -3.35
C ASP A 85 6.91 1.95 -2.73
N ASN A 86 6.21 1.16 -3.56
CA ASN A 86 5.12 0.33 -3.09
C ASN A 86 5.30 -1.12 -3.56
N THR A 87 5.38 -2.04 -2.58
CA THR A 87 5.34 -3.48 -2.81
C THR A 87 4.02 -4.05 -2.29
N VAL A 88 3.19 -4.56 -3.19
CA VAL A 88 1.86 -5.09 -2.85
C VAL A 88 1.72 -6.54 -3.32
N GLY A 89 1.36 -7.46 -2.44
CA GLY A 89 1.20 -8.87 -2.76
C GLY A 89 -0.15 -9.42 -2.31
N GLY A 90 -0.84 -10.16 -3.19
CA GLY A 90 -1.99 -10.94 -2.76
C GLY A 90 -2.66 -11.79 -3.82
N GLN A 91 -3.80 -12.41 -3.51
CA GLN A 91 -4.57 -13.13 -4.54
C GLN A 91 -5.34 -12.15 -5.42
N MET A 92 -6.00 -11.17 -4.79
CA MET A 92 -6.72 -10.07 -5.42
C MET A 92 -6.14 -8.75 -4.91
N VAL A 93 -5.63 -7.93 -5.82
CA VAL A 93 -5.02 -6.64 -5.47
C VAL A 93 -5.63 -5.52 -6.29
N THR A 94 -6.04 -4.46 -5.60
CA THR A 94 -6.38 -3.16 -6.20
C THR A 94 -5.42 -2.11 -5.65
N GLN A 95 -4.73 -1.40 -6.52
CA GLN A 95 -3.84 -0.31 -6.13
C GLN A 95 -4.20 0.96 -6.89
N GLU A 96 -4.43 2.04 -6.16
CA GLU A 96 -4.54 3.39 -6.70
C GLU A 96 -3.42 4.24 -6.14
N ALA A 97 -2.80 5.04 -7.00
CA ALA A 97 -1.66 5.83 -6.63
C ALA A 97 -1.57 7.15 -7.39
N HIS A 98 -1.16 8.18 -6.65
CA HIS A 98 -1.22 9.56 -7.11
C HIS A 98 0.06 10.30 -6.70
N GLY A 99 1.00 10.43 -7.64
CA GLY A 99 2.29 11.04 -7.32
C GLY A 99 3.02 11.73 -8.46
N GLU A 100 4.05 12.50 -8.11
CA GLU A 100 4.92 13.17 -9.09
C GLU A 100 6.07 12.27 -9.58
N LYS A 101 6.52 11.32 -8.74
CA LYS A 101 7.60 10.38 -9.06
C LYS A 101 7.34 9.00 -8.45
N GLU A 102 7.00 8.04 -9.29
CA GLU A 102 7.02 6.61 -8.92
C GLU A 102 8.41 6.03 -9.21
N GLN A 103 9.01 5.33 -8.24
CA GLN A 103 10.36 4.78 -8.38
C GLN A 103 10.38 3.26 -8.49
N ASP A 104 9.57 2.53 -7.72
CA ASP A 104 9.42 1.08 -7.87
C ASP A 104 8.00 0.65 -7.44
N LYS A 105 7.37 -0.19 -8.26
CA LYS A 105 6.04 -0.75 -7.99
C LYS A 105 6.04 -2.22 -8.31
N THR A 106 6.01 -3.03 -7.27
CA THR A 106 5.91 -4.48 -7.39
C THR A 106 4.54 -4.93 -6.89
N ILE A 107 3.63 -5.15 -7.82
CA ILE A 107 2.32 -5.73 -7.51
C ILE A 107 2.41 -7.22 -7.83
N GLY A 108 2.18 -8.11 -6.88
CA GLY A 108 2.11 -9.57 -7.06
C GLY A 108 0.70 -10.08 -6.83
N GLY A 109 0.20 -10.94 -7.71
CA GLY A 109 -1.10 -11.57 -7.51
C GLY A 109 -1.76 -12.21 -8.71
N GLN A 110 -2.78 -13.02 -8.44
CA GLN A 110 -3.54 -13.73 -9.48
C GLN A 110 -4.45 -12.78 -10.24
N ASP A 111 -5.15 -11.91 -9.52
CA ASP A 111 -6.00 -10.85 -10.07
C ASP A 111 -5.49 -9.49 -9.56
N ARG A 112 -5.19 -8.58 -10.48
CA ARG A 112 -4.52 -7.31 -10.18
C ARG A 112 -5.08 -6.18 -11.02
N THR A 113 -5.49 -5.11 -10.37
CA THR A 113 -5.83 -3.82 -10.97
C THR A 113 -4.92 -2.75 -10.37
N TRP A 114 -4.35 -1.91 -11.23
CA TRP A 114 -3.52 -0.79 -10.79
C TRP A 114 -3.82 0.46 -11.61
N ARG A 115 -3.86 1.60 -10.93
CA ARG A 115 -4.07 2.93 -11.53
C ARG A 115 -3.05 3.89 -10.95
N ALA A 116 -2.31 4.56 -11.83
CA ALA A 116 -1.38 5.61 -11.47
C ALA A 116 -1.72 6.88 -12.26
N THR A 117 -1.86 8.02 -11.59
CA THR A 117 -1.91 9.32 -12.28
C THR A 117 -0.61 10.09 -12.07
N LEU A 118 0.29 9.98 -13.04
CA LEU A 118 1.57 10.69 -13.03
C LEU A 118 1.48 12.01 -13.80
N SER A 119 2.07 13.08 -13.27
CA SER A 119 2.44 14.26 -14.08
C SER A 119 3.67 13.89 -14.95
N PRO A 120 3.60 13.94 -16.29
CA PRO A 120 4.61 13.29 -17.12
C PRO A 120 5.93 14.08 -17.21
N LYS A 121 7.07 13.40 -16.96
CA LYS A 121 8.34 13.71 -17.64
C LYS A 121 8.94 12.48 -18.34
N ARG A 122 8.71 12.47 -19.66
CA ARG A 122 9.53 11.95 -20.77
C ARG A 122 10.58 10.89 -20.37
N GLY A 123 10.25 9.60 -20.51
CA GLY A 123 11.29 8.57 -20.62
C GLY A 123 10.98 7.14 -20.17
N GLN A 124 9.81 6.82 -19.62
CA GLN A 124 9.49 5.44 -19.24
C GLN A 124 8.23 4.98 -19.95
N SER A 125 8.35 3.84 -20.65
CA SER A 125 7.30 3.22 -21.43
C SER A 125 6.12 2.87 -20.54
N ALA A 126 4.93 3.37 -20.89
CA ALA A 126 3.68 2.73 -20.51
C ALA A 126 3.69 1.31 -21.10
N GLY A 127 4.24 0.36 -20.34
CA GLY A 127 4.34 -1.03 -20.74
C GLY A 127 3.01 -1.72 -20.47
N THR A 128 2.12 -1.75 -21.45
CA THR A 128 1.11 -2.82 -21.51
C THR A 128 1.86 -4.12 -21.81
N LEU A 129 2.30 -4.83 -20.78
CA LEU A 129 2.72 -6.22 -20.95
C LEU A 129 1.46 -7.06 -21.22
N PRO A 130 1.54 -8.06 -22.11
CA PRO A 130 0.35 -8.67 -22.72
C PRO A 130 -0.52 -9.35 -21.66
N LEU A 131 -1.83 -9.22 -21.85
CA LEU A 131 -2.86 -10.02 -21.17
C LEU A 131 -2.43 -11.49 -21.20
N ALA A 132 -2.30 -12.10 -20.03
CA ALA A 132 -2.09 -13.54 -19.92
C ALA A 132 -3.17 -14.27 -20.75
N PRO A 133 -2.83 -15.33 -21.50
CA PRO A 133 -3.85 -16.10 -22.22
C PRO A 133 -4.83 -16.72 -21.21
N PRO A 134 -6.13 -16.82 -21.55
CA PRO A 134 -7.12 -17.37 -20.64
C PRO A 134 -6.78 -18.82 -20.25
N PRO A 135 -7.19 -19.27 -19.05
CA PRO A 135 -6.83 -20.59 -18.55
C PRO A 135 -7.46 -21.66 -19.45
N GLY A 136 -6.65 -22.39 -20.20
CA GLY A 136 -7.12 -23.45 -21.10
C GLY A 136 -6.28 -23.74 -22.33
N CYS A 137 -5.24 -22.97 -22.63
CA CYS A 137 -4.34 -23.24 -23.76
C CYS A 137 -2.97 -23.71 -23.27
N TRP A 138 -2.78 -25.03 -23.25
CA TRP A 138 -1.46 -25.66 -23.38
C TRP A 138 -1.17 -25.89 -24.86
#